data_AF-A0A4Y4CX63-F1
#
_entry.id   AF-A0A4Y4CX63-F1
#
_cell.length_a   1.000
_cell.length_b   1.000
_cell.length_c   1.000
_cell.angle_alpha   90.00
_cell.angle_beta   90.00
_cell.angle_gamma   90.00
#
_symmetry.space_group_name_H-M   'P 1'
#
loop_
_entity.id
_entity.type
_entity.pdbx_description
1 polymer ?
#
loop_
_entity_poly.entity_id
_entity_poly.type
_entity_poly.pdbx_seq_one_letter_code
_entity_poly.pdbx_strand_id
1 'polypeptide(L)'
;MSIEAASRFVAQTELALEAAREVEAHANAAANAIAERISETESRCRKIRADHAAGRLTDAQAGGLFHLAEQDRADLLGLHRDALVQVGEAVRQTQAAQDEHRRAIDDLSKAEAAARFAAMRAYAEELDSRLCQAVAELAALARQAGSTANGLTALFRPSNALSSMCRFGQVPPAAQS
;
A
#
# COMPACT_ATOMS: atom_id res chain seq x y z
N MET A 1 -6.95 -7.78 14.44
CA MET A 1 -7.53 -7.81 13.08
C MET A 1 -7.45 -9.25 12.59
N SER A 2 -8.53 -9.83 12.04
CA SER A 2 -8.46 -11.17 11.44
C SER A 2 -7.78 -11.11 10.07
N ILE A 3 -7.22 -12.23 9.59
CA ILE A 3 -6.63 -12.32 8.24
C ILE A 3 -7.67 -11.90 7.20
N GLU A 4 -8.91 -12.41 7.29
CA GLU A 4 -9.97 -12.06 6.35
C GLU A 4 -10.26 -10.55 6.30
N ALA A 5 -10.27 -9.88 7.46
CA ALA A 5 -10.48 -8.43 7.52
C ALA A 5 -9.29 -7.68 6.90
N ALA A 6 -8.06 -8.12 7.17
CA ALA A 6 -6.86 -7.54 6.59
C ALA A 6 -6.80 -7.74 5.06
N SER A 7 -7.16 -8.93 4.56
CA SER A 7 -7.21 -9.21 3.12
C SER A 7 -8.25 -8.36 2.40
N ARG A 8 -9.44 -8.16 2.99
CA ARG A 8 -10.46 -7.25 2.43
C ARG A 8 -9.96 -5.80 2.40
N PHE A 9 -9.25 -5.37 3.44
CA PHE A 9 -8.69 -4.02 3.50
C PHE A 9 -7.60 -3.80 2.44
N VAL A 10 -6.73 -4.79 2.20
CA VAL A 10 -5.77 -4.76 1.08
C VAL A 10 -6.49 -4.62 -0.26
N ALA A 11 -7.52 -5.42 -0.53
CA ALA A 11 -8.29 -5.31 -1.78
C ALA A 11 -8.98 -3.94 -1.93
N GLN A 12 -9.51 -3.38 -0.84
CA GLN A 12 -10.14 -2.06 -0.86
C GLN A 12 -9.12 -0.94 -1.16
N THR A 13 -7.93 -1.01 -0.54
CA THR A 13 -6.87 -0.01 -0.76
C THR A 13 -6.23 -0.14 -2.14
N GLU A 14 -6.20 -1.35 -2.72
CA GLU A 14 -5.79 -1.58 -4.11
C GLU A 14 -6.73 -0.89 -5.09
N LEU A 15 -8.05 -1.09 -4.94
CA LEU A 15 -9.06 -0.41 -5.76
C LEU A 15 -8.99 1.11 -5.63
N ALA A 16 -8.75 1.62 -4.41
CA ALA A 16 -8.58 3.05 -4.18
C ALA A 16 -7.31 3.61 -4.86
N LEU A 17 -6.21 2.85 -4.84
CA LEU A 17 -4.97 3.21 -5.52
C LEU A 17 -5.14 3.21 -7.04
N GLU A 18 -5.85 2.23 -7.60
CA GLU A 18 -6.17 2.21 -9.03
C GLU A 18 -7.02 3.42 -9.44
N ALA A 19 -8.07 3.73 -8.68
CA ALA A 19 -8.90 4.91 -8.93
C ALA A 19 -8.09 6.22 -8.85
N ALA A 20 -7.19 6.34 -7.88
CA ALA A 20 -6.31 7.52 -7.76
C ALA A 20 -5.37 7.66 -8.97
N ARG A 21 -4.80 6.56 -9.45
CA ARG A 21 -3.96 6.54 -10.67
C ARG A 21 -4.73 6.93 -11.92
N GLU A 22 -5.99 6.51 -12.05
CA GLU A 22 -6.85 6.93 -13.16
C GLU A 22 -7.10 8.44 -13.13
N VAL A 23 -7.38 9.00 -11.96
CA VAL A 23 -7.55 10.46 -11.78
C VAL A 23 -6.27 11.20 -12.13
N GLU A 24 -5.11 10.74 -11.67
CA GLU A 24 -3.81 11.32 -12.02
C GLU A 24 -3.53 11.25 -13.53
N ALA A 25 -3.81 10.11 -14.16
CA ALA A 25 -3.64 9.95 -15.60
C ALA A 25 -4.56 10.92 -16.38
N HIS A 26 -5.81 11.08 -15.93
CA HIS A 26 -6.74 12.02 -16.55
C HIS A 26 -6.30 13.47 -16.39
N ALA A 27 -5.86 13.87 -15.19
CA ALA A 27 -5.34 15.21 -14.92
C ALA A 27 -4.10 15.52 -15.79
N ASN A 28 -3.18 14.56 -15.92
CA ASN A 28 -2.01 14.68 -16.79
C ASN A 28 -2.41 14.80 -18.27
N ALA A 29 -3.37 14.00 -18.74
CA ALA A 29 -3.86 14.08 -20.11
C ALA A 29 -4.48 15.45 -20.41
N ALA A 30 -5.27 16.00 -19.48
CA ALA A 30 -5.87 17.32 -19.61
C ALA A 30 -4.79 18.42 -19.66
N ALA A 31 -3.78 18.38 -18.78
CA ALA A 31 -2.68 19.34 -18.77
C ALA A 31 -1.88 19.30 -20.09
N ASN A 32 -1.61 18.09 -20.61
CA ASN A 32 -0.91 17.90 -21.88
C ASN A 32 -1.72 18.42 -23.07
N ALA A 33 -3.02 18.16 -23.12
CA ALA A 33 -3.89 18.68 -24.18
C ALA A 33 -3.91 20.22 -24.21
N ILE A 34 -3.86 20.87 -23.04
CA ILE A 34 -3.75 22.34 -22.99
C ILE A 34 -2.38 22.80 -23.48
N ALA A 35 -1.30 22.11 -23.11
CA ALA A 35 0.06 22.42 -23.58
C ALA A 35 0.18 22.31 -25.10
N GLU A 36 -0.45 21.30 -25.71
CA GLU A 36 -0.52 21.15 -27.17
C GLU A 36 -1.23 22.35 -27.83
N ARG A 37 -2.38 22.78 -27.28
CA ARG A 37 -3.10 23.96 -27.77
C ARG A 37 -2.31 25.26 -27.62
N ILE A 38 -1.48 25.38 -26.58
CA ILE A 38 -0.55 26.52 -26.44
C ILE A 38 0.46 26.50 -27.58
N SER A 39 1.10 25.35 -27.85
CA SER A 39 2.06 25.19 -28.95
C SER A 39 1.43 25.48 -30.33
N GLU A 40 0.20 25.03 -30.55
CA GLU A 40 -0.57 25.37 -31.76
C GLU A 40 -0.79 26.87 -31.89
N THR A 41 -1.12 27.55 -30.79
CA THR A 41 -1.31 29.01 -30.77
C THR A 41 -0.01 29.75 -31.09
N GLU A 42 1.12 29.30 -30.56
CA GLU A 42 2.44 29.85 -30.91
C GLU A 42 2.80 29.60 -32.38
N SER A 43 2.41 28.45 -32.94
CA SER A 43 2.55 28.15 -34.37
C SER A 43 1.69 29.10 -35.22
N ARG A 44 0.43 29.34 -34.83
CA ARG A 44 -0.46 30.33 -35.47
C ARG A 44 0.17 31.72 -35.46
N CYS A 45 0.70 32.18 -34.33
CA CYS A 45 1.41 33.46 -34.23
C CYS A 45 2.59 33.55 -35.21
N ARG A 46 3.42 32.50 -35.30
CA ARG A 46 4.53 32.47 -36.27
C ARG A 46 4.05 32.56 -37.71
N LYS A 47 2.96 31.86 -38.04
CA LYS A 47 2.36 31.91 -39.38
C LYS A 47 1.83 33.30 -39.73
N ILE A 48 1.09 33.96 -38.82
CA ILE A 48 0.58 35.32 -39.03
C ILE A 48 1.74 36.28 -39.33
N ARG A 49 2.84 36.17 -38.58
CA ARG A 49 4.09 36.95 -38.78
C ARG A 49 4.67 36.73 -40.17
N ALA A 50 4.74 35.47 -40.62
CA ALA A 50 5.26 35.12 -41.94
C ALA A 50 4.34 35.58 -43.08
N ASP A 51 3.01 35.49 -42.91
CA ASP A 51 2.03 35.94 -43.90
C ASP A 51 2.02 37.47 -44.04
N HIS A 52 2.15 38.19 -42.92
CA HIS A 52 2.32 39.64 -42.90
C HIS A 52 3.61 40.08 -43.59
N ALA A 53 4.75 39.46 -43.24
CA ALA A 53 6.04 39.75 -43.88
C ALA A 53 6.06 39.48 -45.38
N ALA A 54 5.27 38.49 -45.84
CA ALA A 54 5.11 38.17 -47.26
C ALA A 54 4.07 39.07 -47.98
N GLY A 55 3.50 40.07 -47.31
CA GLY A 55 2.49 40.98 -47.87
C GLY A 55 1.13 40.33 -48.13
N ARG A 56 0.88 39.12 -47.61
CA ARG A 56 -0.42 38.41 -47.74
C ARG A 56 -1.49 38.97 -46.80
N LEU A 57 -1.08 39.68 -45.75
CA LEU A 57 -1.96 40.33 -44.78
C LEU A 57 -1.62 41.82 -44.71
N THR A 58 -2.64 42.67 -44.56
CA THR A 58 -2.44 44.08 -44.21
C THR A 58 -2.05 44.23 -42.75
N ASP A 59 -1.47 45.37 -42.37
CA ASP A 59 -1.11 45.68 -40.99
C ASP A 59 -2.31 45.54 -40.03
N ALA A 60 -3.48 46.03 -40.44
CA ALA A 60 -4.71 45.92 -39.65
C ALA A 60 -5.17 44.47 -39.47
N GLN A 61 -5.08 43.65 -40.52
CA GLN A 61 -5.43 42.23 -40.46
C GLN A 61 -4.45 41.45 -39.58
N ALA A 62 -3.15 41.67 -39.76
CA ALA A 62 -2.11 41.02 -38.97
C ALA A 62 -2.22 41.43 -37.49
N GLY A 63 -2.42 42.71 -37.18
CA GLY A 63 -2.60 43.21 -35.82
C GLY A 63 -3.81 42.61 -35.11
N GLY A 64 -4.96 42.54 -35.78
CA GLY A 64 -6.16 41.91 -35.21
C GLY A 64 -5.98 40.41 -34.94
N LEU A 65 -5.38 39.67 -35.87
CA LEU A 65 -5.10 38.24 -35.70
C LEU A 65 -4.06 37.98 -34.60
N PHE A 66 -3.03 38.83 -34.50
CA PHE A 66 -2.04 38.74 -33.43
C PHE A 66 -2.66 38.98 -32.06
N HIS A 67 -3.47 40.02 -31.91
CA HIS A 67 -4.13 40.31 -30.64
C HIS A 67 -5.01 39.13 -30.20
N LEU A 68 -5.79 38.55 -31.11
CA LEU A 68 -6.63 37.40 -30.77
C LEU A 68 -5.80 36.18 -30.35
N ALA A 69 -4.73 35.87 -31.09
CA ALA A 69 -3.87 34.74 -30.76
C ALA A 69 -3.09 34.94 -29.45
N GLU A 70 -2.70 36.18 -29.11
CA GLU A 70 -2.08 36.49 -27.83
C GLU A 70 -3.05 36.37 -26.66
N GLN A 71 -4.31 36.79 -26.85
CA GLN A 71 -5.36 36.61 -25.84
C GLN A 71 -5.67 35.13 -25.62
N ASP A 72 -5.89 34.35 -26.70
CA ASP A 72 -6.05 32.90 -26.64
C ASP A 72 -4.91 32.25 -25.85
N ARG A 73 -3.67 32.65 -26.12
CA ARG A 73 -2.48 32.12 -25.43
C ARG A 73 -2.48 32.46 -23.94
N ALA A 74 -2.85 33.68 -23.58
CA ALA A 74 -2.93 34.11 -22.18
C ALA A 74 -3.96 33.28 -21.40
N ASP A 75 -5.14 33.06 -22.00
CA ASP A 75 -6.21 32.26 -21.40
C ASP A 75 -5.79 30.80 -21.25
N LEU A 76 -5.17 30.21 -22.29
CA LEU A 76 -4.65 28.85 -22.24
C LEU A 76 -3.53 28.67 -21.20
N LEU A 77 -2.67 29.67 -21.03
CA LEU A 77 -1.63 29.64 -19.98
C LEU A 77 -2.24 29.69 -18.57
N GLY A 78 -3.33 30.44 -18.38
CA GLY A 78 -4.11 30.41 -17.15
C GLY A 78 -4.67 29.02 -16.86
N LEU A 79 -5.38 28.44 -17.83
CA LEU A 79 -5.93 27.09 -17.73
C LEU A 79 -4.86 26.02 -17.51
N HIS A 80 -3.70 26.15 -18.16
CA HIS A 80 -2.60 25.20 -17.99
C HIS A 80 -2.05 25.25 -16.57
N ARG A 81 -1.92 26.44 -15.98
CA ARG A 81 -1.49 26.60 -14.59
C ARG A 81 -2.48 25.91 -13.64
N ASP A 82 -3.77 26.12 -13.83
CA ASP A 82 -4.80 25.49 -12.99
C ASP A 82 -4.80 23.97 -13.17
N ALA A 83 -4.61 23.47 -14.39
CA ALA A 83 -4.47 22.04 -14.66
C ALA A 83 -3.23 21.44 -13.97
N LEU A 84 -2.09 22.15 -13.94
CA LEU A 84 -0.90 21.68 -13.23
C LEU A 84 -1.11 21.64 -11.70
N VAL A 85 -1.92 22.53 -11.14
CA VAL A 85 -2.32 22.44 -9.73
C VAL A 85 -3.13 21.17 -9.47
N GLN A 86 -4.09 20.85 -10.34
CA GLN A 86 -4.88 19.62 -10.26
C GLN A 86 -4.02 18.37 -10.41
N VAL A 87 -3.04 18.36 -11.33
CA VAL A 87 -2.05 17.28 -11.44
C VAL A 87 -1.29 17.12 -10.12
N GLY A 88 -0.81 18.22 -9.53
CA GLY A 88 -0.11 18.18 -8.25
C GLY A 88 -0.96 17.64 -7.10
N GLU A 89 -2.26 17.92 -7.09
CA GLU A 89 -3.22 17.35 -6.14
C GLU A 89 -3.45 15.85 -6.37
N ALA A 90 -3.67 15.45 -7.62
CA ALA A 90 -3.86 14.05 -7.99
C ALA A 90 -2.64 13.19 -7.64
N VAL A 91 -1.42 13.67 -7.94
CA VAL A 91 -0.17 12.99 -7.56
C VAL A 91 -0.06 12.80 -6.05
N ARG A 92 -0.42 13.83 -5.25
CA ARG A 92 -0.43 13.71 -3.78
C ARG A 92 -1.44 12.67 -3.29
N GLN A 93 -2.61 12.59 -3.92
CA GLN A 93 -3.63 11.60 -3.60
C GLN A 93 -3.18 10.19 -3.97
N THR A 94 -2.58 9.99 -5.15
CA THR A 94 -1.99 8.71 -5.55
C THR A 94 -0.93 8.26 -4.56
N GLN A 95 -0.03 9.17 -4.14
CA GLN A 95 1.01 8.84 -3.16
C GLN A 95 0.40 8.43 -1.81
N ALA A 96 -0.62 9.16 -1.33
CA ALA A 96 -1.31 8.82 -0.10
C ALA A 96 -1.99 7.44 -0.18
N ALA A 97 -2.67 7.14 -1.29
CA ALA A 97 -3.29 5.83 -1.53
C ALA A 97 -2.25 4.70 -1.62
N GLN A 98 -1.09 4.98 -2.22
CA GLN A 98 0.01 4.02 -2.31
C GLN A 98 0.60 3.71 -0.93
N ASP A 99 0.79 4.74 -0.10
CA ASP A 99 1.26 4.57 1.28
C ASP A 99 0.26 3.78 2.13
N GLU A 100 -1.04 4.04 1.95
CA GLU A 100 -2.10 3.30 2.64
C GLU A 100 -2.15 1.84 2.21
N HIS A 101 -2.11 1.57 0.91
CA HIS A 101 -2.07 0.21 0.37
C HIS A 101 -0.83 -0.57 0.87
N ARG A 102 0.34 0.08 0.93
CA ARG A 102 1.54 -0.53 1.50
C ARG A 102 1.38 -0.90 2.97
N ARG A 103 0.79 -0.01 3.78
CA ARG A 103 0.50 -0.30 5.20
C ARG A 103 -0.49 -1.45 5.34
N ALA A 104 -1.50 -1.52 4.48
CA ALA A 104 -2.46 -2.62 4.47
C ALA A 104 -1.78 -3.98 4.21
N ILE A 105 -0.82 -4.04 3.27
CA ILE A 105 -0.02 -5.24 3.00
C ILE A 105 0.83 -5.63 4.22
N ASP A 106 1.49 -4.65 4.86
CA ASP A 106 2.30 -4.89 6.05
C ASP A 106 1.45 -5.46 7.19
N ASP A 107 0.24 -4.93 7.38
CA ASP A 107 -0.67 -5.39 8.43
C ASP A 107 -1.26 -6.76 8.14
N LEU A 108 -1.56 -7.07 6.87
CA LEU A 108 -1.92 -8.44 6.45
C LEU A 108 -0.77 -9.42 6.75
N SER A 109 0.46 -9.06 6.40
CA SER A 109 1.64 -9.90 6.64
C SER A 109 1.84 -10.18 8.14
N LYS A 110 1.64 -9.17 9.00
CA LYS A 110 1.66 -9.34 10.46
C LYS A 110 0.53 -10.23 10.96
N ALA A 111 -0.69 -10.07 10.42
CA ALA A 111 -1.83 -10.89 10.80
C ALA A 111 -1.61 -12.37 10.43
N GLU A 112 -1.05 -12.64 9.25
CA GLU A 112 -0.67 -13.99 8.83
C GLU A 112 0.41 -14.60 9.71
N ALA A 113 1.46 -13.83 10.02
CA ALA A 113 2.52 -14.29 10.91
C ALA A 113 1.96 -14.64 12.31
N ALA A 114 1.13 -13.75 12.87
CA ALA A 114 0.49 -13.97 14.16
C ALA A 114 -0.40 -15.23 14.17
N ALA A 115 -1.18 -15.45 13.12
CA ALA A 115 -2.01 -16.64 12.99
C ALA A 115 -1.18 -17.93 12.88
N ARG A 116 -0.08 -17.90 12.11
CA ARG A 116 0.85 -19.05 12.01
C ARG A 116 1.47 -19.37 13.36
N PHE A 117 1.94 -18.37 14.09
CA PHE A 117 2.48 -18.57 15.45
C PHE A 117 1.42 -19.12 16.41
N ALA A 118 0.19 -18.60 16.37
CA ALA A 118 -0.91 -19.11 17.19
C ALA A 118 -1.23 -20.58 16.88
N ALA A 119 -1.25 -20.96 15.60
CA ALA A 119 -1.47 -22.34 15.17
C ALA A 119 -0.35 -23.28 15.61
N MET A 120 0.91 -22.86 15.47
CA MET A 120 2.08 -23.64 15.94
C MET A 120 2.05 -23.82 17.46
N ARG A 121 1.68 -22.78 18.20
CA ARG A 121 1.54 -22.85 19.66
C ARG A 121 0.45 -23.84 20.06
N ALA A 122 -0.74 -23.76 19.47
CA ALA A 122 -1.82 -24.68 19.76
C ALA A 122 -1.42 -26.13 19.45
N TYR A 123 -0.69 -26.36 18.36
CA TYR A 123 -0.17 -27.68 18.01
C TYR A 123 0.87 -28.18 19.03
N ALA A 124 1.77 -27.32 19.48
CA ALA A 124 2.75 -27.67 20.51
C ALA A 124 2.08 -28.01 21.86
N GLU A 125 1.08 -27.24 22.27
CA GLU A 125 0.29 -27.47 23.49
C GLU A 125 -0.48 -28.81 23.41
N GLU A 126 -1.04 -29.16 22.25
CA GLU A 126 -1.70 -30.44 22.01
C GLU A 126 -0.70 -31.62 22.06
N LEU A 127 0.47 -31.48 21.43
CA LEU A 127 1.51 -32.52 21.47
C LEU A 127 2.03 -32.76 22.88
N ASP A 128 2.28 -31.71 23.65
CA ASP A 128 2.72 -31.81 25.05
C ASP A 128 1.67 -32.54 25.89
N SER A 129 0.39 -32.20 25.70
CA SER A 129 -0.73 -32.84 26.39
C SER A 129 -0.83 -34.34 26.06
N ARG A 130 -0.74 -34.71 24.78
CA ARG A 130 -0.74 -36.11 24.33
C ARG A 130 0.46 -36.89 24.85
N LEU A 131 1.64 -36.27 24.87
CA LEU A 131 2.86 -36.89 25.39
C LEU A 131 2.72 -37.17 26.90
N CYS A 132 2.26 -36.18 27.67
CA CYS A 132 2.00 -36.34 29.10
C CYS A 132 1.00 -37.47 29.38
N GLN A 133 -0.07 -37.55 28.59
CA GLN A 133 -1.07 -38.60 28.70
C GLN A 133 -0.48 -39.99 28.38
N ALA A 134 0.25 -40.13 27.27
CA ALA A 134 0.87 -41.39 26.88
C ALA A 134 1.88 -41.89 27.93
N VAL A 135 2.65 -40.99 28.53
CA VAL A 135 3.58 -41.35 29.62
C VAL A 135 2.83 -41.78 30.88
N ALA A 136 1.71 -41.13 31.21
CA ALA A 136 0.87 -41.53 32.34
C ALA A 136 0.25 -42.92 32.13
N GLU A 137 -0.24 -43.21 30.93
CA GLU A 137 -0.77 -44.52 30.53
C GLU A 137 0.30 -45.61 30.62
N LEU A 138 1.50 -45.36 30.08
CA LEU A 138 2.62 -46.30 30.15
C LEU A 138 3.01 -46.62 31.60
N ALA A 139 3.06 -45.61 32.47
CA ALA A 139 3.35 -45.82 33.88
C ALA A 139 2.23 -46.53 34.63
N ALA A 140 0.97 -46.38 34.22
CA ALA A 140 -0.14 -47.16 34.74
C ALA A 140 0.01 -48.65 34.34
N LEU A 141 0.32 -48.94 33.07
CA LEU A 141 0.57 -50.30 32.58
C LEU A 141 1.78 -50.95 33.27
N ALA A 142 2.89 -50.23 33.43
CA ALA A 142 4.07 -50.73 34.13
C ALA A 142 3.76 -51.11 35.59
N ARG A 143 2.94 -50.31 36.29
CA ARG A 143 2.48 -50.62 37.65
C ARG A 143 1.60 -51.86 37.70
N GLN A 144 0.70 -52.03 36.74
CA GLN A 144 -0.13 -53.24 36.62
C GLN A 144 0.72 -54.50 36.35
N ALA A 145 1.83 -54.36 35.64
CA ALA A 145 2.79 -55.43 35.38
C ALA A 145 3.78 -55.70 36.55
N GLY A 146 3.61 -55.05 37.71
CA GLY A 146 4.45 -55.25 38.89
C GLY A 146 5.75 -54.43 38.93
N SER A 147 5.94 -53.49 38.00
CA SER A 147 7.12 -52.62 37.94
C SER A 147 6.89 -51.30 38.71
N THR A 148 7.83 -50.93 39.58
CA THR A 148 7.78 -49.70 40.41
C THR A 148 8.38 -48.48 39.71
N ALA A 149 8.19 -48.33 38.39
CA ALA A 149 8.78 -47.27 37.57
C ALA A 149 8.13 -45.89 37.83
N ASN A 150 8.32 -45.34 39.03
CA ASN A 150 7.84 -44.02 39.45
C ASN A 150 8.64 -42.86 38.82
N GLY A 151 9.80 -43.13 38.21
CA GLY A 151 10.70 -42.10 37.67
C GLY A 151 10.24 -41.47 36.36
N LEU A 152 9.58 -42.22 35.48
CA LEU A 152 9.20 -41.73 34.14
C LEU A 152 8.06 -40.71 34.18
N THR A 153 7.07 -40.88 35.06
CA THR A 153 5.96 -39.92 35.23
C THR A 153 6.38 -38.62 35.92
N ALA A 154 7.45 -38.63 36.71
CA ALA A 154 7.99 -37.42 37.33
C ALA A 154 8.73 -36.53 36.32
N LEU A 155 9.32 -37.12 35.27
CA LEU A 155 10.09 -36.42 34.24
C LEU A 155 9.21 -35.77 33.15
N PHE A 156 8.00 -36.28 32.92
CA PHE A 156 7.06 -35.78 31.88
C PHE A 156 5.82 -35.10 32.47
N ARG A 157 5.95 -34.43 33.60
CA ARG A 157 4.91 -33.47 34.01
C ARG A 157 4.85 -32.32 33.00
N PRO A 158 3.67 -31.73 32.73
CA PRO A 158 3.53 -30.61 31.80
C PRO A 158 4.60 -29.58 32.13
N SER A 159 5.49 -29.31 31.18
CA SER A 159 6.67 -28.52 31.50
C SER A 159 6.24 -27.06 31.68
N ASN A 160 6.32 -26.55 32.91
CA ASN A 160 6.16 -25.12 33.19
C ASN A 160 7.09 -24.25 32.30
N ALA A 161 8.18 -24.82 31.79
CA ALA A 161 9.08 -24.17 30.85
C ALA A 161 8.46 -23.98 29.44
N LEU A 162 7.66 -24.92 28.93
CA LEU A 162 6.95 -24.77 27.65
C LEU A 162 5.82 -23.73 27.75
N SER A 163 5.09 -23.73 28.87
CA SER A 163 4.07 -22.72 29.17
C SER A 163 4.67 -21.31 29.33
N SER A 164 5.89 -21.21 29.87
CA SER A 164 6.68 -19.98 29.99
C SER A 164 7.23 -19.48 28.64
N MET A 165 7.76 -20.37 27.80
CA MET A 165 8.31 -20.01 26.49
C MET A 165 7.24 -19.46 25.52
N CYS A 166 5.98 -19.88 25.67
CA CYS A 166 4.89 -19.35 24.86
C CYS A 166 4.39 -17.95 25.32
N ARG A 167 4.93 -17.39 26.41
CA ARG A 167 4.69 -16.00 26.85
C ARG A 167 5.68 -14.98 26.29
N PHE A 168 6.58 -15.38 25.39
CA PHE A 168 7.48 -14.45 24.69
C PHE A 168 6.74 -13.61 23.64
N GLY A 169 5.90 -12.70 24.13
CA GLY A 169 5.52 -11.44 23.50
C GLY A 169 5.97 -10.22 24.34
N GLN A 170 6.66 -10.44 25.47
CA GLN A 170 7.33 -9.36 26.19
C GLN A 170 8.71 -9.11 25.57
N VAL A 171 8.77 -8.11 24.69
CA VAL A 171 10.03 -7.45 24.34
C VAL A 171 10.70 -7.04 25.67
N PRO A 172 11.95 -7.47 25.95
CA PRO A 172 12.63 -6.99 27.15
C PRO A 172 12.72 -5.45 27.06
N PRO A 173 12.43 -4.71 28.14
CA PRO A 173 12.59 -3.26 28.12
C PRO A 173 14.03 -2.96 27.73
N ALA A 174 14.20 -2.18 26.66
CA ALA A 174 15.50 -1.71 26.22
C ALA A 174 16.25 -1.19 27.44
N ALA A 175 17.41 -1.79 27.72
CA ALA A 175 18.30 -1.34 28.77
C ALA A 175 18.66 0.12 28.46
N GLN A 176 18.10 1.04 29.26
CA GLN A 176 18.54 2.42 29.30
C GLN A 176 19.92 2.43 29.97
N SER A 177 20.95 2.77 29.20
CA SER A 177 22.21 3.33 29.69
C SER A 177 22.66 4.42 28.73
#